data_AF-A0A8X6U2P7-F1
#
_entry.id   AF-A0A8X6U2P7-F1
#
_cell.length_a   1.000
_cell.length_b   1.000
_cell.length_c   1.000
_cell.angle_alpha   90.00
_cell.angle_beta   90.00
_cell.angle_gamma   90.00
#
_symmetry.space_group_name_H-M   'P 1'
#
loop_
_entity.id
_entity.type
_entity.pdbx_description
1 polymer ?
#
loop_
_entity_poly.entity_id
_entity_poly.type
_entity_poly.pdbx_seq_one_letter_code
_entity_poly.pdbx_strand_id
1 'polypeptide(L)'
;MSAKEKNERADQIKIAIMLNLLGSKKTEMFNSFKFEWPESKANYSEVLQKFEDYCSPRQNVVHERYAFFSCVQLEGQKIDSYVTHRKTLASTFEIADQENGFI
;
A
#
# COMPACT_ATOMS: atom_id res chain seq x y z
N MET A 1 8.79 33.20 -15.93
CA MET A 1 8.50 31.84 -15.42
C MET A 1 7.81 31.96 -14.07
N SER A 2 6.55 31.51 -14.00
CA SER A 2 5.71 31.48 -12.80
C SER A 2 6.17 30.37 -11.84
N ALA A 3 5.83 30.50 -10.55
CA ALA A 3 6.15 29.48 -9.53
C ALA A 3 5.58 28.09 -9.86
N LYS A 4 4.40 28.06 -10.51
CA LYS A 4 3.73 26.81 -10.93
C LYS A 4 4.56 26.02 -11.94
N GLU A 5 5.11 26.70 -12.95
CA GLU A 5 5.91 26.10 -14.03
C GLU A 5 7.21 25.48 -13.49
N LYS A 6 7.84 26.13 -12.49
CA LYS A 6 9.04 25.60 -11.85
C LYS A 6 8.77 24.31 -11.08
N ASN A 7 7.63 24.24 -10.39
CA ASN A 7 7.27 23.08 -9.58
C ASN A 7 6.94 21.86 -10.46
N GLU A 8 6.15 22.08 -11.52
CA GLU A 8 5.81 21.03 -12.48
C GLU A 8 7.06 20.44 -13.15
N ARG A 9 8.00 21.30 -13.57
CA ARG A 9 9.28 20.83 -14.14
C ARG A 9 10.07 19.98 -13.16
N ALA A 10 10.09 20.37 -11.87
CA ALA A 10 10.78 19.61 -10.84
C ALA A 10 10.14 18.22 -10.63
N ASP A 11 8.81 18.14 -10.64
CA ASP A 11 8.09 16.88 -10.50
C ASP A 11 8.26 15.96 -11.70
N GLN A 12 8.24 16.50 -12.92
CA GLN A 12 8.53 15.73 -14.13
C GLN A 12 9.94 15.11 -14.08
N ILE A 13 10.94 15.83 -13.55
CA ILE A 13 12.29 15.28 -13.34
C ILE A 13 12.26 14.14 -12.32
N LYS A 14 11.58 14.29 -11.18
CA LYS A 14 11.46 13.22 -10.17
C LYS A 14 10.79 11.98 -10.73
N ILE A 15 9.69 12.14 -11.47
CA ILE A 15 8.98 11.04 -12.13
C ILE A 15 9.92 10.32 -13.11
N ALA A 16 10.65 11.07 -13.94
CA ALA A 16 11.61 10.48 -14.89
C ALA A 16 12.72 9.69 -14.17
N ILE A 17 13.29 10.22 -13.09
CA ILE A 17 14.29 9.50 -12.27
C ILE A 17 13.68 8.22 -11.70
N MET A 18 12.49 8.30 -11.10
CA MET A 18 11.80 7.15 -10.51
C MET A 18 11.55 6.05 -11.55
N LEU A 19 11.03 6.40 -12.73
CA LEU A 19 10.78 5.44 -13.80
C LEU A 19 12.08 4.80 -14.33
N ASN A 20 13.17 5.55 -14.40
CA ASN A 20 14.47 5.00 -14.78
C ASN A 20 15.01 4.01 -13.75
N LEU A 21 14.90 4.32 -12.44
CA LEU A 21 15.34 3.44 -11.37
C LEU A 21 14.50 2.16 -11.29
N LEU A 22 13.20 2.26 -11.57
CA LEU A 22 12.25 1.17 -11.52
C LEU A 22 12.32 0.23 -12.75
N GLY A 23 12.92 0.69 -13.84
CA GLY A 23 13.14 -0.09 -15.06
C GLY A 23 11.94 -0.15 -16.03
N SER A 24 12.18 -0.74 -17.20
CA SER A 24 11.25 -0.68 -18.37
C SER A 24 9.82 -1.15 -18.08
N LYS A 25 9.66 -2.22 -17.30
CA LYS A 25 8.33 -2.75 -16.91
C LYS A 25 7.47 -1.72 -16.17
N LYS A 26 8.10 -0.77 -15.48
CA LYS A 26 7.42 0.22 -14.65
C LYS A 26 6.99 1.43 -15.46
N THR A 27 7.62 1.68 -16.60
CA THR A 27 7.14 2.64 -17.61
C THR A 27 5.83 2.18 -18.24
N GLU A 28 5.73 0.89 -18.62
CA GLU A 28 4.47 0.32 -19.13
C GLU A 28 3.35 0.42 -18.09
N MET A 29 3.68 0.10 -16.83
CA MET A 29 2.75 0.22 -15.70
C MET A 29 2.28 1.66 -15.49
N PHE A 30 3.19 2.64 -15.50
CA PHE A 30 2.84 4.06 -15.41
C PHE A 30 1.87 4.49 -16.52
N ASN A 31 2.08 4.01 -17.75
CA ASN A 31 1.20 4.29 -18.87
C ASN A 31 -0.19 3.63 -18.74
N SER A 32 -0.31 2.58 -17.94
CA SER A 32 -1.59 1.91 -17.65
C SER A 32 -2.42 2.58 -16.54
N PHE A 33 -1.81 3.49 -15.78
CA PHE A 33 -2.50 4.15 -14.68
C PHE A 33 -3.61 5.08 -15.17
N LYS A 34 -4.76 4.97 -14.51
CA LYS A 34 -5.89 5.88 -14.69
C LYS A 34 -5.78 7.01 -13.68
N PHE A 35 -5.64 8.22 -14.20
CA PHE A 35 -5.67 9.46 -13.43
C PHE A 35 -7.04 10.13 -13.62
N GLU A 36 -7.51 10.79 -12.58
CA GLU A 36 -8.79 11.48 -12.58
C GLU A 36 -8.74 12.75 -13.45
N TRP A 37 -7.59 13.43 -13.42
CA TRP A 37 -7.30 14.63 -14.22
C TRP A 37 -6.00 14.45 -15.02
N PRO A 38 -5.87 15.03 -16.23
CA PRO A 38 -4.64 14.93 -17.03
C PRO A 38 -3.41 15.50 -16.31
N GLU A 39 -3.58 16.57 -15.52
CA GLU A 39 -2.51 17.27 -14.81
C GLU A 39 -1.90 16.40 -13.70
N SER A 40 -2.67 15.48 -13.14
CA SER A 40 -2.22 14.52 -12.11
C SER A 40 -1.03 13.67 -12.57
N LYS A 41 -0.90 13.42 -13.89
CA LYS A 41 0.23 12.67 -14.45
C LYS A 41 1.56 13.42 -14.33
N ALA A 42 1.53 14.74 -14.18
CA ALA A 42 2.70 15.59 -13.97
C ALA A 42 2.94 15.91 -12.48
N ASN A 43 2.07 15.46 -11.57
CA ASN A 43 2.23 15.62 -10.13
C ASN A 43 2.96 14.41 -9.54
N TYR A 44 4.13 14.62 -8.95
CA TYR A 44 4.93 13.52 -8.42
C TYR A 44 4.22 12.75 -7.29
N SER A 45 3.49 13.45 -6.42
CA SER A 45 2.79 12.84 -5.28
C SER A 45 1.69 11.89 -5.73
N GLU A 46 0.90 12.28 -6.73
CA GLU A 46 -0.19 11.45 -7.25
C GLU A 46 0.33 10.22 -8.01
N VAL A 47 1.41 10.40 -8.77
CA VAL A 47 2.08 9.30 -9.45
C VAL A 47 2.66 8.30 -8.45
N LEU A 48 3.32 8.79 -7.39
CA LEU A 48 3.85 7.95 -6.33
C LEU A 48 2.74 7.14 -5.65
N GLN A 49 1.62 7.78 -5.30
CA GLN A 49 0.47 7.09 -4.69
C GLN A 49 -0.05 5.95 -5.58
N LYS A 50 -0.18 6.16 -6.90
CA LYS A 50 -0.59 5.08 -7.81
C LYS A 50 0.38 3.91 -7.83
N PHE A 51 1.68 4.17 -7.71
CA PHE A 51 2.69 3.12 -7.60
C PHE A 51 2.60 2.38 -6.27
N GLU A 52 2.39 3.11 -5.16
CA GLU A 52 2.16 2.52 -3.84
C GLU A 52 0.92 1.63 -3.85
N ASP A 53 -0.23 2.13 -4.33
CA ASP A 53 -1.49 1.37 -4.38
C ASP A 53 -1.35 0.08 -5.21
N TYR A 54 -0.64 0.15 -6.33
CA TYR A 54 -0.46 -1.00 -7.20
C TYR A 54 0.56 -2.00 -6.65
N CYS A 55 1.67 -1.51 -6.10
CA CYS A 55 2.75 -2.37 -5.59
C CYS A 55 2.47 -2.84 -4.16
N SER A 56 1.51 -2.22 -3.47
CA SER A 56 1.05 -2.68 -2.18
C SER A 56 0.54 -4.11 -2.36
N PRO A 57 1.03 -5.07 -1.55
CA PRO A 57 0.50 -6.42 -1.59
C PRO A 57 -1.01 -6.34 -1.36
N ARG A 58 -1.79 -6.94 -2.27
CA ARG A 58 -3.24 -7.06 -2.06
C ARG A 58 -3.45 -7.84 -0.76
N GLN A 59 -3.86 -7.12 0.27
CA GLN A 59 -4.14 -7.70 1.57
C GLN A 59 -5.35 -8.62 1.43
N ASN A 60 -5.17 -9.92 1.67
CA ASN A 60 -6.30 -10.84 1.68
C ASN A 60 -6.94 -10.77 3.07
N VAL A 61 -7.83 -9.79 3.25
CA VAL A 61 -8.52 -9.51 4.51
C VAL A 61 -9.21 -10.78 5.06
N VAL A 62 -9.75 -11.64 4.20
CA VAL A 62 -10.38 -12.92 4.62
C VAL A 62 -9.34 -13.86 5.20
N HIS A 63 -8.20 -14.04 4.53
CA HIS A 63 -7.12 -14.88 5.01
C HIS A 63 -6.55 -14.39 6.34
N GLU A 64 -6.34 -13.07 6.48
CA GLU A 64 -5.78 -12.50 7.70
C GLU A 64 -6.75 -12.55 8.88
N ARG A 65 -8.06 -12.32 8.63
CA ARG A 65 -9.10 -12.57 9.63
C ARG A 65 -9.08 -14.01 10.09
N TYR A 66 -9.06 -14.94 9.15
CA TYR A 66 -9.01 -16.37 9.46
C TYR A 66 -7.76 -16.72 10.27
N ALA A 67 -6.59 -16.24 9.87
CA ALA A 67 -5.34 -16.48 10.57
C ALA A 67 -5.37 -15.94 12.01
N PHE A 68 -5.93 -14.74 12.22
CA PHE A 68 -6.07 -14.14 13.55
C PHE A 68 -7.06 -14.91 14.44
N PHE A 69 -8.26 -15.21 13.94
CA PHE A 69 -9.30 -15.90 14.73
C PHE A 69 -8.97 -17.37 14.98
N SER A 70 -8.18 -18.01 14.11
CA SER A 70 -7.73 -19.39 14.29
C SER A 70 -6.47 -19.51 15.15
N CYS A 71 -5.89 -18.39 15.61
CA CYS A 71 -4.65 -18.38 16.39
C CYS A 71 -4.90 -18.82 17.85
N VAL A 72 -4.68 -20.11 18.12
CA VAL A 72 -4.73 -20.71 19.45
C VAL A 72 -3.32 -20.95 20.00
N GLN A 73 -3.17 -20.87 21.33
CA GLN A 73 -1.90 -21.19 21.98
C GLN A 73 -1.63 -22.69 21.84
N LEU A 74 -0.45 -23.06 21.35
CA LEU A 74 -0.05 -24.46 21.21
C LEU A 74 0.35 -25.05 22.56
N GLU A 75 0.20 -26.37 22.70
CA GLU A 75 0.64 -27.07 23.90
C GLU A 75 2.15 -26.94 24.10
N GLY A 76 2.57 -26.54 25.30
CA GLY A 76 3.97 -26.23 25.61
C GLY A 76 4.48 -24.88 25.08
N GLN A 77 3.68 -24.10 24.36
CA GLN A 77 4.07 -22.76 23.94
C GLN A 77 4.07 -21.78 25.12
N LYS A 78 5.15 -21.00 25.26
CA LYS A 78 5.23 -19.91 26.24
C LYS A 78 4.21 -18.82 25.94
N ILE A 79 3.59 -18.28 26.99
CA ILE A 79 2.59 -17.22 26.89
C ILE A 79 3.12 -15.98 26.14
N ASP A 80 4.36 -15.56 26.40
CA ASP A 80 4.95 -14.39 25.73
C ASP A 80 5.09 -14.59 24.23
N SER A 81 5.43 -15.80 23.80
CA SER A 81 5.53 -16.15 22.38
C SER A 81 4.15 -16.15 21.72
N TYR A 82 3.14 -16.70 22.39
CA TYR A 82 1.77 -16.69 21.90
C TYR A 82 1.22 -15.26 21.75
N VAL A 83 1.39 -14.44 22.79
CA VAL A 83 0.96 -13.03 22.78
C VAL A 83 1.68 -12.24 21.69
N THR A 84 2.99 -12.46 21.52
CA THR A 84 3.77 -11.80 20.46
C THR A 84 3.23 -12.19 19.08
N HIS A 85 3.01 -13.48 18.83
CA HIS A 85 2.48 -13.96 17.57
C HIS A 85 1.09 -13.38 17.26
N ARG A 86 0.19 -13.34 18.25
CA ARG A 86 -1.12 -12.69 18.12
C ARG A 86 -1.03 -11.20 17.83
N LYS A 87 -0.10 -10.48 18.46
CA LYS A 87 0.14 -9.05 18.18
C LYS A 87 0.62 -8.82 16.75
N THR A 88 1.48 -9.71 16.22
CA THR A 88 1.89 -9.66 14.82
C THR A 88 0.70 -9.84 13.88
N LEU A 89 -0.15 -10.84 14.12
CA LEU A 89 -1.36 -11.05 13.32
C LEU A 89 -2.36 -9.88 13.43
N ALA A 90 -2.48 -9.26 14.61
CA ALA A 90 -3.30 -8.08 14.80
C ALA A 90 -2.76 -6.85 14.04
N SER A 91 -1.44 -6.74 13.86
CA SER A 91 -0.83 -5.60 13.17
C SER A 91 -1.06 -5.61 11.66
N THR A 92 -1.29 -6.78 11.07
CA THR A 92 -1.68 -6.92 9.66
C THR A 92 -3.20 -6.86 9.51
N PHE A 93 -3.97 -7.14 10.56
CA PHE A 93 -5.42 -7.13 10.52
C PHE A 93 -5.97 -5.70 10.39
N GLU A 94 -6.53 -5.36 9.24
CA GLU A 94 -7.40 -4.18 9.12
C GLU A 94 -8.72 -4.45 9.85
N ILE A 95 -8.94 -3.74 10.97
CA ILE A 95 -10.25 -3.69 11.63
C ILE A 95 -11.18 -2.87 10.73
N ALA A 96 -11.89 -3.52 9.81
CA ALA A 96 -13.03 -2.87 9.19
C ALA A 96 -14.08 -2.68 10.29
N ASP A 97 -14.58 -1.46 10.42
CA ASP A 97 -15.61 -1.08 11.39
C ASP A 97 -16.83 -1.99 11.20
N GLN A 98 -16.96 -2.99 12.07
CA GLN A 98 -18.12 -3.88 12.10
C GLN A 98 -19.01 -3.43 13.25
N GLU A 99 -19.66 -2.28 13.08
CA GLU A 99 -20.93 -2.07 13.77
C GLU A 99 -21.89 -3.19 13.32
N ASN A 100 -22.33 -4.03 14.27
CA ASN A 100 -23.42 -5.02 14.13
C ASN A 100 -23.08 -6.43 13.58
N GLY A 101 -21.98 -7.05 14.05
CA GLY A 101 -21.64 -8.42 13.63
C GLY A 101 -21.44 -9.48 14.72
N PHE A 102 -21.56 -9.15 16.01
CA PHE A 102 -21.40 -10.13 17.08
C PHE A 102 -22.77 -10.55 17.62
N ILE A 103 -23.25 -11.69 17.12
CA ILE A 103 -24.26 -12.53 17.80
C ILE A 103 -23.50 -13.42 18.79
#